data_AF-A0A2V0PDC5-F1
#
_entry.id   AF-A0A2V0PDC5-F1
#
_cell.length_a   1.000
_cell.length_b   1.000
_cell.length_c   1.000
_cell.angle_alpha   90.00
_cell.angle_beta   90.00
_cell.angle_gamma   90.00
#
_symmetry.space_group_name_H-M   'P 1'
#
loop_
_entity.id
_entity.type
_entity.pdbx_description
1 polymer ?
#
loop_
_entity_poly.entity_id
_entity_poly.type
_entity_poly.pdbx_seq_one_letter_code
_entity_poly.pdbx_strand_id
1 'polypeptide(L)'
;MATPWKALQLKVFFSNRFVYASIFHKTSPSDSGRFLAAASSQQRALREPMLAAGRPTSDTAASAEVGKLLAERARERGGIESVHFERKKGQRYTGKLKALIEAVRANGLRVE
;
A
#
# COMPACT_ATOMS: atom_id res chain seq x y z
N MET A 1 9.87 6.60 -27.56
CA MET A 1 10.20 5.36 -26.84
C MET A 1 9.19 5.20 -25.71
N ALA A 2 8.23 4.29 -25.85
CA ALA A 2 7.26 4.03 -24.79
C ALA A 2 7.97 3.27 -23.66
N THR A 3 8.02 3.87 -22.47
CA THR A 3 8.53 3.21 -21.27
C THR A 3 7.77 1.89 -21.09
N PRO A 4 8.42 0.74 -20.86
CA PRO A 4 7.71 -0.51 -20.63
C PRO A 4 6.76 -0.30 -19.44
N TRP A 5 5.46 -0.39 -19.69
CA TRP A 5 4.45 -0.09 -18.67
C TRP A 5 4.58 -1.09 -17.54
N LYS A 6 4.84 -0.59 -16.33
CA LYS A 6 4.96 -1.42 -15.14
C LYS A 6 3.57 -1.93 -14.76
N ALA A 7 3.36 -3.24 -14.94
CA ALA A 7 2.05 -3.87 -14.85
C ALA A 7 1.43 -3.80 -13.45
N LEU A 8 2.24 -3.73 -12.39
CA LEU A 8 1.78 -3.74 -10.99
C LEU A 8 2.07 -2.40 -10.32
N GLN A 9 1.02 -1.66 -9.94
CA GLN A 9 1.12 -0.33 -9.37
C GLN A 9 0.56 -0.28 -7.94
N LEU A 10 1.36 0.23 -7.01
CA LEU A 10 0.97 0.53 -5.64
C LEU A 10 0.42 1.96 -5.56
N LYS A 11 -0.83 2.10 -5.13
CA LYS A 11 -1.47 3.39 -4.81
C LYS A 11 -1.64 3.51 -3.31
N VAL A 12 -1.21 4.65 -2.78
CA VAL A 12 -1.35 4.97 -1.35
C VAL A 12 -2.13 6.26 -1.21
N PHE A 13 -3.11 6.26 -0.31
CA PHE A 13 -3.92 7.41 0.01
C PHE A 13 -3.98 7.59 1.53
N PHE A 14 -3.61 8.79 1.97
CA PHE A 14 -3.67 9.20 3.36
C PHE A 14 -4.83 10.18 3.54
N SER A 15 -5.79 9.81 4.37
CA SER A 15 -6.82 10.71 4.89
C SER A 15 -6.36 11.28 6.24
N ASN A 16 -7.08 12.26 6.78
CA ASN A 16 -6.82 12.78 8.13
C ASN A 16 -6.88 11.68 9.20
N ARG A 17 -7.79 10.71 9.03
CA ARG A 17 -8.02 9.66 10.02
C ARG A 17 -7.56 8.27 9.61
N PHE A 18 -7.40 8.00 8.31
CA PHE A 18 -7.17 6.64 7.85
C PHE A 18 -6.11 6.56 6.77
N VAL A 19 -5.48 5.39 6.69
CA VAL A 19 -4.50 5.04 5.68
C VAL A 19 -5.10 3.97 4.78
N TYR A 20 -4.96 4.15 3.48
CA TYR A 20 -5.40 3.21 2.46
C TYR A 20 -4.24 2.91 1.53
N ALA A 21 -4.05 1.64 1.23
CA ALA A 21 -3.08 1.20 0.24
C ALA A 21 -3.67 0.08 -0.61
N SER A 22 -3.44 0.14 -1.92
CA SER A 22 -3.99 -0.80 -2.88
C SER A 22 -3.02 -1.07 -4.02
N ILE A 23 -3.06 -2.30 -4.50
CA ILE A 23 -2.24 -2.79 -5.61
C ILE A 23 -3.17 -3.07 -6.79
N PHE A 24 -2.86 -2.45 -7.91
CA PHE A 24 -3.58 -2.59 -9.17
C PHE A 24 -2.68 -3.23 -10.22
N HIS A 25 -3.26 -4.10 -11.02
CA HIS A 25 -2.65 -4.60 -12.24
C HIS A 25 -3.15 -3.78 -13.43
N LYS A 26 -2.32 -2.89 -13.98
CA LYS A 26 -2.66 -2.10 -15.17
C LYS A 26 -2.02 -2.74 -16.40
N THR A 27 -2.85 -3.29 -17.26
CA THR A 27 -2.45 -3.88 -18.56
C THR A 27 -2.31 -2.84 -19.67
N SER A 28 -2.94 -1.66 -19.53
CA SER A 28 -2.89 -0.57 -20.51
C SER A 28 -3.07 0.81 -19.82
N PRO A 29 -2.56 1.92 -20.40
CA PRO A 29 -2.70 3.27 -19.82
C PRO A 29 -4.15 3.71 -19.60
N SER A 30 -5.04 3.36 -20.54
CA SER A 30 -6.47 3.70 -20.51
C SER A 30 -7.32 2.72 -19.72
N ASP A 31 -6.75 1.61 -19.28
CA ASP A 31 -7.49 0.60 -18.56
C ASP A 31 -7.54 0.93 -17.06
N SER A 32 -8.70 0.68 -16.46
CA SER A 32 -8.94 0.88 -15.02
C SER A 32 -8.08 -0.05 -14.15
N GLY A 33 -7.57 -1.14 -14.75
CA GLY A 33 -6.68 -2.09 -14.14
C GLY A 33 -7.40 -3.02 -13.17
N ARG A 34 -6.96 -4.27 -13.11
CA ARG A 34 -7.56 -5.27 -12.22
C ARG A 34 -7.08 -5.02 -10.78
N PHE A 35 -8.03 -5.01 -9.85
CA PHE A 35 -7.71 -4.91 -8.43
C PHE A 35 -7.17 -6.23 -7.90
N LEU A 36 -5.97 -6.22 -7.30
CA LEU A 36 -5.36 -7.44 -6.76
C LEU A 36 -5.50 -7.52 -5.25
N ALA A 37 -5.02 -6.48 -4.56
CA ALA A 37 -5.01 -6.43 -3.10
C ALA A 37 -5.25 -5.01 -2.60
N ALA A 38 -5.85 -4.89 -1.42
CA ALA A 38 -5.88 -3.65 -0.67
C ALA A 38 -5.86 -3.90 0.83
N ALA A 39 -5.37 -2.90 1.55
CA ALA A 39 -5.36 -2.82 2.99
C ALA A 39 -5.75 -1.41 3.41
N SER A 40 -6.48 -1.30 4.52
CA SER A 40 -6.79 -0.02 5.12
C SER A 40 -6.89 -0.14 6.63
N SER A 41 -6.58 0.94 7.33
CA SER A 41 -6.75 0.99 8.79
C SER A 41 -8.22 0.96 9.24
N GLN A 42 -9.18 0.99 8.30
CA GLN A 42 -10.61 0.80 8.59
C GLN A 42 -11.04 -0.66 8.66
N GLN A 43 -10.23 -1.60 8.17
CA GLN A 43 -10.59 -3.01 8.22
C GLN A 43 -10.65 -3.49 9.67
N ARG A 44 -11.64 -4.33 10.00
CA ARG A 44 -11.88 -4.82 11.37
C ARG A 44 -10.60 -5.37 12.01
N ALA A 45 -9.84 -6.18 11.25
CA ALA A 45 -8.57 -6.77 11.66
C ALA A 45 -7.51 -5.75 12.14
N LEU A 46 -7.54 -4.52 11.65
CA LEU A 46 -6.62 -3.45 12.08
C LEU A 46 -7.29 -2.44 13.01
N ARG A 47 -8.58 -2.15 12.79
CA ARG A 47 -9.33 -1.14 13.53
C ARG A 47 -9.61 -1.56 14.96
N GLU A 48 -10.08 -2.78 15.19
CA GLU A 48 -10.41 -3.29 16.53
C GLU A 48 -9.20 -3.28 17.46
N PRO A 49 -8.03 -3.84 17.09
CA PRO A 49 -6.85 -3.78 17.97
C PRO A 49 -6.30 -2.36 18.14
N MET A 50 -6.42 -1.49 17.12
CA MET A 50 -6.00 -0.08 17.25
C MET A 50 -6.90 0.71 18.20
N LEU A 51 -8.21 0.49 18.11
CA LEU A 51 -9.19 1.19 18.95
C LEU A 51 -9.10 0.70 20.40
N ALA A 52 -8.95 -0.62 20.61
CA ALA A 52 -8.73 -1.19 21.93
C ALA A 52 -7.44 -0.67 22.58
N ALA A 53 -6.40 -0.42 21.79
CA ALA A 53 -5.14 0.17 22.26
C ALA A 53 -5.17 1.71 22.37
N GLY A 54 -6.30 2.38 22.07
CA GLY A 54 -6.40 3.84 22.07
C GLY A 54 -5.47 4.54 21.06
N ARG A 55 -5.00 3.82 20.03
CA ARG A 55 -3.99 4.34 19.09
C ARG A 55 -4.63 5.02 17.88
N PRO A 56 -4.04 6.13 17.38
CA PRO A 56 -4.50 6.79 16.17
C PRO A 56 -4.37 5.89 14.94
N THR A 57 -5.41 5.88 14.11
CA THR A 57 -5.55 5.04 12.92
C THR A 57 -4.87 5.62 11.67
N SER A 58 -4.19 6.77 11.81
CA SER A 58 -3.44 7.43 10.75
C SER A 58 -1.94 7.59 11.04
N ASP A 59 -1.40 6.98 12.10
CA ASP A 59 0.00 7.16 12.48
C ASP A 59 1.00 6.31 11.68
N THR A 60 2.29 6.52 11.94
CA THR A 60 3.39 5.74 11.35
C THR A 60 3.26 4.25 11.67
N ALA A 61 2.90 3.91 12.91
CA ALA A 61 2.64 2.53 13.32
C ALA A 61 1.46 1.92 12.52
N ALA A 62 0.36 2.68 12.35
CA ALA A 62 -0.77 2.23 11.56
C ALA A 62 -0.42 2.04 10.08
N SER A 63 0.42 2.93 9.54
CA SER A 63 0.93 2.82 8.17
C SER A 63 1.80 1.59 7.96
N ALA A 64 2.60 1.22 8.97
CA ALA A 64 3.40 0.00 8.95
C ALA A 64 2.52 -1.25 8.95
N GLU A 65 1.54 -1.34 9.85
CA GLU A 65 0.60 -2.47 9.93
C GLU A 65 -0.22 -2.63 8.63
N VAL A 66 -0.68 -1.52 8.05
CA VAL A 66 -1.35 -1.55 6.73
C VAL A 66 -0.40 -2.07 5.63
N GLY A 67 0.88 -1.68 5.67
CA GLY A 67 1.90 -2.17 4.75
C GLY A 67 2.17 -3.67 4.87
N LYS A 68 2.23 -4.20 6.11
CA LYS A 68 2.37 -5.64 6.35
C LYS A 68 1.19 -6.42 5.77
N LEU A 69 -0.03 -6.01 6.14
CA LEU A 69 -1.25 -6.69 5.70
C LEU A 69 -1.43 -6.65 4.17
N LEU A 70 -1.04 -5.53 3.54
CA LEU A 70 -1.07 -5.43 2.08
C LEU A 70 -0.12 -6.46 1.44
N ALA A 71 1.07 -6.62 2.02
CA ALA A 71 2.09 -7.49 1.49
C ALA A 71 1.73 -8.98 1.62
N GLU A 72 1.19 -9.37 2.78
CA GLU A 72 0.65 -10.72 3.01
C GLU A 72 -0.42 -11.06 1.97
N ARG A 73 -1.40 -10.16 1.78
CA ARG A 73 -2.46 -10.37 0.79
C ARG A 73 -1.96 -10.40 -0.64
N ALA A 74 -0.96 -9.60 -0.97
CA ALA A 74 -0.36 -9.57 -2.30
C ALA A 74 0.33 -10.89 -2.63
N ARG A 75 0.99 -11.51 -1.63
CA ARG A 75 1.58 -12.85 -1.75
C ARG A 75 0.52 -13.93 -1.89
N GLU A 76 -0.46 -13.95 -0.99
CA GLU A 76 -1.54 -14.96 -0.99
C GLU A 76 -2.35 -14.98 -2.28
N ARG A 77 -2.67 -13.80 -2.85
CA ARG A 77 -3.59 -13.71 -3.99
C ARG A 77 -2.94 -13.89 -5.36
N GLY A 78 -1.63 -13.75 -5.48
CA GLY A 78 -1.04 -13.68 -6.82
C GLY A 78 0.47 -13.79 -6.91
N GLY A 79 1.18 -14.19 -5.85
CA GLY A 79 2.64 -14.35 -5.90
C GLY A 79 3.35 -13.07 -6.36
N ILE A 80 2.83 -11.91 -5.96
CA ILE A 80 3.30 -10.62 -6.45
C ILE A 80 4.67 -10.32 -5.83
N GLU A 81 5.73 -10.35 -6.65
CA GLU A 81 7.10 -10.11 -6.19
C GLU A 81 7.52 -8.63 -6.28
N SER A 82 7.02 -7.92 -7.30
CA SER A 82 7.40 -6.53 -7.58
C SER A 82 6.18 -5.64 -7.76
N VAL A 83 6.23 -4.45 -7.17
CA VAL A 83 5.22 -3.40 -7.33
C VAL A 83 5.91 -2.07 -7.59
N HIS A 84 5.32 -1.28 -8.47
CA HIS A 84 5.80 0.05 -8.77
C HIS A 84 5.06 1.09 -7.94
N PHE A 85 5.80 1.96 -7.25
CA PHE A 85 5.23 3.08 -6.52
C PHE A 85 5.59 4.40 -7.18
N GLU A 86 4.63 4.98 -7.90
CA GLU A 86 4.78 6.31 -8.47
C GLU A 86 4.56 7.38 -7.39
N ARG A 87 5.62 8.15 -7.12
CA ARG A 87 5.54 9.31 -6.22
C ARG A 87 4.74 10.41 -6.91
N LYS A 88 3.68 10.89 -6.25
CA LYS A 88 2.97 12.09 -6.72
C LYS A 88 3.89 13.31 -6.64
N LYS A 89 3.78 14.22 -7.61
CA LYS A 89 4.53 15.48 -7.65
C LYS A 89 4.27 16.26 -6.35
N GLY A 90 5.34 16.55 -5.60
CA GLY A 90 5.28 17.25 -4.30
C GLY A 90 5.09 16.36 -3.07
N GLN A 91 4.91 15.04 -3.23
CA GLN A 91 4.80 14.12 -2.11
C GLN A 91 6.20 13.81 -1.54
N ARG A 92 6.48 14.31 -0.34
CA ARG A 92 7.74 14.01 0.36
C ARG A 92 7.72 12.57 0.85
N TYR A 93 8.79 11.83 0.57
CA TYR A 93 9.00 10.50 1.14
C TYR A 93 9.49 10.63 2.59
N THR A 94 8.56 10.86 3.51
CA THR A 94 8.84 11.01 4.94
C THR A 94 7.72 10.45 5.80
N GLY A 95 8.04 10.12 7.06
CA GLY A 95 7.07 9.72 8.08
C GLY A 95 6.22 8.53 7.66
N LYS A 96 4.90 8.76 7.53
CA LYS A 96 3.88 7.73 7.26
C LYS A 96 4.13 6.98 5.95
N LEU A 97 4.52 7.69 4.89
CA LEU A 97 4.79 7.06 3.59
C LEU A 97 6.04 6.17 3.64
N LYS A 98 7.09 6.64 4.32
CA LYS A 98 8.32 5.86 4.51
C LYS A 98 8.02 4.56 5.29
N ALA A 99 7.31 4.67 6.41
CA ALA A 99 6.92 3.52 7.23
C ALA A 99 6.11 2.48 6.44
N LEU A 100 5.19 2.92 5.58
CA LEU A 100 4.38 2.02 4.76
C LEU A 100 5.25 1.27 3.73
N ILE A 101 6.10 1.99 2.99
CA ILE A 101 6.94 1.37 1.96
C ILE A 101 7.99 0.44 2.59
N GLU A 102 8.56 0.81 3.73
CA GLU A 102 9.48 -0.05 4.48
C GLU A 102 8.79 -1.32 4.99
N ALA A 103 7.56 -1.22 5.49
CA ALA A 103 6.79 -2.39 5.91
C ALA A 103 6.45 -3.33 4.74
N VAL A 104 6.07 -2.77 3.59
CA VAL A 104 5.84 -3.57 2.37
C VAL A 104 7.12 -4.30 1.93
N ARG A 105 8.26 -3.60 1.96
CA ARG A 105 9.58 -4.17 1.63
C ARG A 105 10.03 -5.23 2.61
N ALA A 106 9.82 -5.03 3.91
CA ALA A 106 10.18 -5.99 4.95
C ALA A 106 9.39 -7.30 4.83
N ASN A 107 8.15 -7.23 4.33
CA ASN A 107 7.34 -8.40 3.98
C ASN A 107 7.60 -8.90 2.55
N GLY A 108 8.77 -8.55 2.01
CA GLY A 108 9.37 -9.06 0.79
C GLY A 108 8.56 -8.87 -0.48
N LEU A 109 7.86 -7.74 -0.61
CA LEU A 109 7.56 -7.16 -1.93
C LEU A 109 8.64 -6.15 -2.30
N ARG A 110 9.17 -6.28 -3.51
CA ARG A 110 10.09 -5.29 -4.07
C ARG A 110 9.29 -4.07 -4.53
N VAL A 111 9.53 -2.93 -3.90
CA VAL A 111 8.91 -1.65 -4.29
C VAL A 111 9.91 -0.84 -5.10
N GLU A 112 9.61 -0.66 -6.40
CA GLU A 112 10.39 0.14 -7.36
C GLU A 112 9.78 1.52 -7.65
#